data_AF-A0A7V9GD51-F1
#
_entry.id   AF-A0A7V9GD51-F1
#
_cell.length_a   1.000
_cell.length_b   1.000
_cell.length_c   1.000
_cell.angle_alpha   90.00
_cell.angle_beta   90.00
_cell.angle_gamma   90.00
#
_symmetry.space_group_name_H-M   'P 1'
#
loop_
_entity.id
_entity.type
_entity.pdbx_description
1 polymer ?
#
loop_
_entity_poly.entity_id
_entity_poly.type
_entity_poly.pdbx_seq_one_letter_code
_entity_poly.pdbx_strand_id
1 'polypeptide(L)'
;MILLVETNAKIAFEQRFRVQTADTEKLLGDLQEILELPYFPERIESFDISNISGAENVAGIVVYENGKPNRAEYRRFIIKTVEGADDYASMHEAVFRRYRRMLNEEKPLPNLIFIDGGKGQISAAARAMQSLDLEMIPIVGLVKPPRRHNEISHLLRFGYEDKPIYFEMGVPAFRLIQQIRDETHKTAIQYHRKRREMRDFTSELTAIEGVGEKRKMKLLRNFGSIERIAKATKQELLPFVGAKTANLIFEHFERQRNLAKT
;
A
#
# COMPACT_ATOMS: atom_id res chain seq x y z
N MET A 1 29.40 39.34 -4.52
CA MET A 1 27.97 39.07 -4.88
C MET A 1 27.60 37.60 -4.73
N ILE A 2 28.44 36.63 -5.14
CA ILE A 2 28.18 35.18 -4.99
C ILE A 2 28.05 34.73 -3.52
N LEU A 3 28.97 35.17 -2.64
CA LEU A 3 28.99 34.79 -1.22
C LEU A 3 27.73 35.22 -0.44
N LEU A 4 27.15 36.37 -0.80
CA LEU A 4 25.91 36.87 -0.18
C LEU A 4 24.69 36.06 -0.66
N VAL A 5 24.68 35.64 -1.93
CA VAL A 5 23.63 34.79 -2.50
C VAL A 5 23.67 33.39 -1.88
N GLU A 6 24.86 32.80 -1.69
CA GLU A 6 25.01 31.50 -1.02
C GLU A 6 24.60 31.55 0.46
N THR A 7 25.00 32.61 1.16
CA THR A 7 24.62 32.81 2.57
C THR A 7 23.11 32.99 2.71
N ASN A 8 22.49 33.78 1.83
CA ASN A 8 21.03 33.97 1.82
C ASN A 8 20.29 32.68 1.44
N ALA A 9 20.80 31.90 0.49
CA ALA A 9 20.22 30.62 0.12
C ALA A 9 20.29 29.60 1.27
N LYS A 10 21.43 29.56 1.99
CA LYS A 10 21.62 28.71 3.17
C LYS A 10 20.69 29.13 4.32
N ILE A 11 20.59 30.41 4.62
CA ILE A 11 19.69 30.93 5.67
C ILE A 11 18.23 30.66 5.31
N ALA A 12 17.82 30.90 4.06
CA ALA A 12 16.45 30.61 3.61
C ALA A 12 16.13 29.11 3.63
N PHE A 13 17.11 28.26 3.31
CA PHE A 13 16.99 26.82 3.45
C PHE A 13 16.84 26.42 4.92
N GLU A 14 17.78 26.82 5.78
CA GLU A 14 17.75 26.49 7.22
C GLU A 14 16.45 26.99 7.89
N GLN A 15 16.00 28.20 7.58
CA GLN A 15 14.73 28.73 8.09
C GLN A 15 13.52 27.91 7.60
N ARG A 16 13.43 27.62 6.30
CA ARG A 16 12.31 26.82 5.75
C ARG A 16 12.28 25.41 6.33
N PHE A 17 13.43 24.75 6.41
CA PHE A 17 13.53 23.39 6.93
C PHE A 17 13.27 23.34 8.43
N ARG A 18 13.80 24.29 9.21
CA ARG A 18 13.59 24.37 10.66
C ARG A 18 12.13 24.64 11.03
N VAL A 19 11.45 25.52 10.28
CA VAL A 19 10.01 25.77 10.44
C VAL A 19 9.21 24.52 10.10
N GLN A 20 9.51 23.86 8.97
CA GLN A 20 8.81 22.63 8.58
C GLN A 20 9.02 21.47 9.58
N THR A 21 10.22 21.33 10.15
CA THR A 21 10.49 20.31 11.18
C THR A 21 9.74 20.62 12.48
N ALA A 22 9.72 21.89 12.92
CA ALA A 22 8.98 22.30 14.11
C ALA A 22 7.46 22.09 13.96
N ASP A 23 6.91 22.37 12.77
CA ASP A 23 5.50 22.12 12.46
C ASP A 23 5.17 20.62 12.46
N THR A 24 6.10 19.78 12.02
CA THR A 24 5.92 18.32 11.96
C THR A 24 6.03 17.68 13.35
N GLU A 25 6.98 18.13 14.16
CA GLU A 25 7.14 17.67 15.55
C GLU A 25 5.89 18.01 16.37
N LYS A 26 5.39 19.25 16.24
CA LYS A 26 4.13 19.67 16.84
C LYS A 26 2.96 18.80 16.37
N LEU A 27 2.83 18.56 15.06
CA LEU A 27 1.79 17.71 14.48
C LEU A 27 1.79 16.28 15.08
N LEU A 28 2.97 15.69 15.24
CA LEU A 28 3.12 14.37 15.85
C LEU A 28 2.89 14.39 17.37
N GLY A 29 3.21 15.51 18.03
CA GLY A 29 2.84 15.76 19.44
C GLY A 29 1.33 15.82 19.62
N ASP A 30 0.62 16.60 18.79
CA ASP A 30 -0.85 16.66 18.78
C ASP A 30 -1.45 15.26 18.54
N LEU A 31 -0.87 14.49 17.60
CA LEU A 31 -1.27 13.10 17.35
C LEU A 31 -1.05 12.20 18.56
N GLN A 32 0.08 12.35 19.26
CA GLN A 32 0.40 11.61 20.48
C GLN A 32 -0.64 11.87 21.56
N GLU A 33 -1.00 13.14 21.78
CA GLU A 33 -2.00 13.55 22.77
C GLU A 33 -3.38 13.03 22.43
N ILE A 34 -3.85 13.23 21.19
CA ILE A 34 -5.18 12.79 20.73
C ILE A 34 -5.35 11.28 20.89
N LEU A 35 -4.30 10.50 20.62
CA LEU A 35 -4.32 9.04 20.71
C LEU A 35 -3.87 8.51 22.09
N GLU A 36 -3.52 9.40 23.02
CA GLU A 36 -2.98 9.12 24.35
C GLU A 36 -1.74 8.18 24.34
N LEU A 37 -0.89 8.30 23.32
CA LEU A 37 0.20 7.35 23.09
C LEU A 37 1.30 7.45 24.16
N PRO A 38 1.86 6.31 24.62
CA PRO A 38 2.91 6.29 25.63
C PRO A 38 4.25 6.84 25.13
N TYR A 39 4.46 6.86 23.80
CA TYR A 39 5.69 7.30 23.17
C TYR A 39 5.38 8.17 21.96
N PHE A 40 6.33 9.04 21.61
CA PHE A 40 6.24 9.88 20.42
C PHE A 40 6.14 9.03 19.14
N PRO A 41 5.16 9.27 18.25
CA PRO A 41 4.92 8.43 17.08
C PRO A 41 5.86 8.76 15.92
N GLU A 42 7.17 8.60 16.12
CA GLU A 42 8.18 8.90 15.10
C GLU A 42 8.02 8.02 13.86
N ARG A 43 7.90 6.71 14.08
CA ARG A 43 7.70 5.72 13.03
C ARG A 43 6.30 5.11 13.13
N ILE A 44 5.49 5.34 12.10
CA ILE A 44 4.11 4.88 12.00
C ILE A 44 4.03 3.87 10.85
N GLU A 45 3.48 2.68 11.10
CA GLU A 45 3.15 1.72 10.04
C GLU A 45 1.63 1.57 9.90
N SER A 46 1.14 1.40 8.69
CA SER A 46 -0.30 1.20 8.44
C SER A 46 -0.55 0.01 7.52
N PHE A 47 -1.59 -0.77 7.85
CA PHE A 47 -1.98 -1.99 7.16
C PHE A 47 -3.40 -1.89 6.58
N ASP A 48 -3.57 -2.33 5.33
CA ASP A 48 -4.87 -2.54 4.68
C ASP A 48 -4.90 -3.94 4.08
N ILE A 49 -6.02 -4.65 4.24
CA ILE A 49 -6.27 -5.95 3.60
C ILE A 49 -7.27 -5.73 2.49
N SER A 50 -6.83 -6.00 1.26
CA SER A 50 -7.67 -5.92 0.08
C SER A 50 -7.95 -7.31 -0.43
N ASN A 51 -9.22 -7.73 -0.27
CA ASN A 51 -9.74 -8.94 -0.89
C ASN A 51 -10.46 -8.56 -2.17
N ILE A 52 -10.13 -9.27 -3.25
CA ILE A 52 -10.85 -9.15 -4.51
C ILE A 52 -11.43 -10.52 -4.81
N SER A 53 -12.75 -10.57 -5.02
CA SER A 53 -13.45 -11.80 -5.36
C SER A 53 -12.77 -12.49 -6.55
N GLY A 54 -12.36 -13.75 -6.35
CA GLY A 54 -11.66 -14.55 -7.35
C GLY A 54 -10.17 -14.22 -7.53
N ALA A 55 -9.53 -13.49 -6.62
CA ALA A 55 -8.08 -13.26 -6.59
C ALA A 55 -7.49 -13.51 -5.18
N GLU A 56 -6.16 -13.56 -5.07
CA GLU A 56 -5.47 -13.73 -3.79
C GLU A 56 -5.68 -12.52 -2.87
N ASN A 57 -5.79 -12.73 -1.56
CA ASN A 57 -5.85 -11.63 -0.59
C ASN A 57 -4.48 -10.94 -0.50
N VAL A 58 -4.49 -9.61 -0.44
CA VAL A 58 -3.25 -8.81 -0.45
C VAL A 58 -3.26 -7.82 0.70
N ALA A 59 -2.17 -7.81 1.46
CA ALA A 59 -1.88 -6.78 2.44
C ALA A 59 -1.04 -5.66 1.84
N GLY A 60 -1.47 -4.42 1.98
CA GLY A 60 -0.67 -3.22 1.74
C GLY A 60 -0.10 -2.69 3.04
N ILE A 61 1.19 -2.37 3.05
CA ILE A 61 1.88 -1.76 4.19
C ILE A 61 2.57 -0.47 3.73
N VAL A 62 2.28 0.62 4.44
CA VAL A 62 3.00 1.89 4.27
C VAL A 62 3.69 2.25 5.57
N VAL A 63 4.75 3.03 5.43
CA VAL A 63 5.59 3.47 6.54
C VAL A 63 5.73 4.97 6.46
N TYR A 64 5.44 5.65 7.56
CA TYR A 64 5.70 7.07 7.75
C TYR A 64 6.76 7.22 8.83
N GLU A 65 7.72 8.11 8.57
CA GLU A 65 8.76 8.48 9.53
C GLU A 65 8.77 10.00 9.64
N ASN A 66 8.74 10.51 10.86
CA ASN A 66 8.72 11.94 11.13
C ASN A 66 7.63 12.65 10.29
N GLY A 67 6.41 12.10 10.31
CA GLY A 67 5.23 12.63 9.62
C GLY A 67 5.27 12.56 8.09
N LYS A 68 6.31 11.95 7.49
CA LYS A 68 6.51 11.89 6.04
C LYS A 68 6.53 10.44 5.53
N PRO A 69 6.03 10.17 4.31
CA PRO A 69 6.02 8.81 3.77
C PRO A 69 7.43 8.30 3.44
N ASN A 70 7.84 7.20 4.06
CA ASN A 70 9.04 6.45 3.68
C ASN A 70 8.68 5.36 2.66
N ARG A 71 8.60 5.75 1.39
CA ARG A 71 8.21 4.85 0.28
C ARG A 71 9.16 3.67 0.05
N ALA A 72 10.43 3.79 0.44
CA ALA A 72 11.40 2.70 0.32
C ALA A 72 11.06 1.52 1.25
N GLU A 73 10.37 1.82 2.36
CA GLU A 73 9.92 0.84 3.34
C GLU A 73 8.52 0.26 3.07
N TYR A 74 7.83 0.70 2.01
CA TYR A 74 6.51 0.16 1.68
C TYR A 74 6.61 -1.31 1.30
N ARG A 75 5.64 -2.10 1.74
CA ARG A 75 5.58 -3.54 1.44
C ARG A 75 4.20 -3.93 0.97
N ARG A 76 4.15 -5.04 0.25
CA ARG A 76 2.93 -5.68 -0.20
C ARG A 76 3.10 -7.17 -0.01
N PHE A 77 2.12 -7.83 0.58
CA PHE A 77 2.15 -9.27 0.80
C PHE A 77 0.95 -9.93 0.16
N ILE A 78 1.22 -11.02 -0.56
CA ILE A 78 0.21 -12.02 -0.85
C ILE A 78 0.02 -12.83 0.43
N ILE A 79 -1.22 -12.93 0.88
CA ILE A 79 -1.63 -13.79 1.99
C ILE A 79 -1.67 -15.22 1.46
N LYS A 80 -0.99 -16.15 2.14
CA LYS A 80 -0.77 -17.50 1.62
C LYS A 80 -1.56 -18.57 2.34
N THR A 81 -1.86 -18.36 3.62
CA THR A 81 -2.39 -19.41 4.51
C THR A 81 -3.89 -19.31 4.73
N VAL A 82 -4.54 -18.32 4.10
CA VAL A 82 -5.95 -18.04 4.27
C VAL A 82 -6.68 -18.32 2.97
N GLU A 83 -7.62 -19.26 3.01
CA GLU A 83 -8.53 -19.54 1.91
C GLU A 83 -9.81 -18.71 2.07
N GLY A 84 -10.27 -18.11 0.98
CA GLY A 84 -11.48 -17.28 0.97
C GLY A 84 -11.29 -15.90 1.63
N ALA A 85 -12.42 -15.26 1.96
CA ALA A 85 -12.45 -13.89 2.47
C ALA A 85 -12.46 -13.84 4.01
N ASP A 86 -11.36 -14.28 4.64
CA ASP A 86 -11.15 -14.09 6.08
C ASP A 86 -10.14 -12.95 6.31
N ASP A 87 -10.67 -11.75 6.53
CA ASP A 87 -9.89 -10.54 6.77
C ASP A 87 -9.11 -10.59 8.10
N TYR A 88 -9.61 -11.31 9.10
CA TYR A 88 -8.97 -11.38 10.41
C TYR A 88 -7.74 -12.28 10.35
N ALA A 89 -7.87 -13.48 9.76
CA ALA A 89 -6.73 -14.35 9.53
C ALA A 89 -5.70 -13.70 8.60
N SER A 90 -6.16 -13.00 7.56
CA SER A 90 -5.29 -12.27 6.62
C SER A 90 -4.51 -11.15 7.31
N MET A 91 -5.17 -10.37 8.18
CA MET A 91 -4.53 -9.33 8.98
C MET A 91 -3.48 -9.91 9.93
N HIS A 92 -3.83 -10.98 10.65
CA HIS A 92 -2.90 -11.67 11.55
C HIS A 92 -1.65 -12.15 10.79
N GLU A 93 -1.82 -12.83 9.65
CA GLU A 93 -0.70 -13.32 8.84
C GLU A 93 0.21 -12.15 8.39
N ALA A 94 -0.37 -11.05 7.91
CA ALA A 94 0.38 -9.90 7.43
C ALA A 94 1.23 -9.24 8.51
N VAL A 95 0.63 -8.96 9.67
CA VAL A 95 1.28 -8.34 10.83
C VAL A 95 2.39 -9.26 11.36
N PHE A 96 2.07 -10.54 11.58
CA PHE A 96 3.04 -11.52 12.07
C PHE A 96 4.26 -11.63 11.15
N ARG A 97 4.03 -11.75 9.83
CA ARG A 97 5.14 -11.86 8.85
C ARG A 97 5.98 -10.59 8.77
N ARG A 98 5.37 -9.40 8.87
CA ARG A 98 6.10 -8.12 8.86
C ARG A 98 7.06 -8.06 10.05
N TYR A 99 6.54 -8.22 11.26
CA TYR A 99 7.31 -7.97 12.47
C TYR A 99 8.27 -9.11 12.81
N ARG A 100 7.91 -10.37 12.56
CA ARG A 100 8.87 -11.49 12.67
C ARG A 100 10.11 -11.25 11.82
N ARG A 101 9.92 -10.74 10.59
CA ARG A 101 11.05 -10.42 9.70
C ARG A 101 11.85 -9.24 10.22
N MET A 102 11.21 -8.20 10.75
CA MET A 102 11.90 -7.03 11.30
C MET A 102 12.75 -7.41 12.51
N LEU A 103 12.23 -8.27 13.40
CA LEU A 103 13.01 -8.82 14.52
C LEU A 103 14.23 -9.61 14.02
N ASN A 104 14.03 -10.52 13.06
CA ASN A 104 15.12 -11.31 12.50
C ASN A 104 16.19 -10.48 11.77
N GLU A 105 15.80 -9.36 11.17
CA GLU A 105 16.69 -8.44 10.45
C GLU A 105 17.18 -7.28 11.35
N GLU A 106 16.87 -7.30 12.64
CA GLU A 106 17.21 -6.23 13.62
C GLU A 106 16.82 -4.82 13.14
N LYS A 107 15.64 -4.72 12.51
CA LYS A 107 15.12 -3.46 11.96
C LYS A 107 14.32 -2.68 13.00
N PRO A 108 14.30 -1.33 12.88
CA PRO A 108 13.56 -0.48 13.80
C PRO A 108 12.06 -0.78 13.75
N LEU A 109 11.47 -1.05 14.92
CA LEU A 109 10.04 -1.27 15.09
C LEU A 109 9.27 0.06 15.10
N PRO A 110 7.98 0.06 14.77
CA PRO A 110 7.15 1.26 14.82
C PRO A 110 6.80 1.66 16.25
N ASN A 111 6.48 2.94 16.42
CA ASN A 111 5.91 3.51 17.64
C ASN A 111 4.38 3.47 17.63
N LEU A 112 3.76 3.30 16.46
CA LEU A 112 2.32 3.26 16.27
C LEU A 112 1.96 2.43 15.04
N ILE A 113 0.93 1.60 15.18
CA ILE A 113 0.37 0.81 14.08
C ILE A 113 -1.07 1.24 13.82
N PHE A 114 -1.36 1.60 12.57
CA PHE A 114 -2.73 1.79 12.09
C PHE A 114 -3.24 0.55 11.34
N ILE A 115 -4.45 0.13 11.66
CA ILE A 115 -5.14 -0.97 10.99
C ILE A 115 -6.36 -0.40 10.27
N ASP A 116 -6.49 -0.58 8.95
CA ASP A 116 -7.66 -0.11 8.19
C ASP A 116 -8.90 -0.99 8.44
N GLY A 117 -9.42 -0.91 9.65
CA GLY A 117 -10.75 -1.34 10.01
C GLY A 117 -10.99 -1.54 11.50
N GLY A 118 -11.96 -2.41 11.83
CA GLY A 118 -12.64 -2.42 13.13
C GLY A 118 -12.06 -3.38 14.17
N LYS A 119 -12.78 -3.53 15.30
CA LYS A 119 -12.38 -4.31 16.48
C LYS A 119 -11.83 -5.70 16.15
N GLY A 120 -12.44 -6.43 15.23
CA GLY A 120 -11.98 -7.77 14.82
C GLY A 120 -10.58 -7.76 14.20
N GLN A 121 -10.30 -6.82 13.29
CA GLN A 121 -8.98 -6.69 12.65
C GLN A 121 -7.92 -6.18 13.63
N ILE A 122 -8.28 -5.24 14.51
CA ILE A 122 -7.41 -4.77 15.58
C ILE A 122 -7.01 -5.94 16.50
N SER A 123 -7.98 -6.74 16.94
CA SER A 123 -7.73 -7.92 17.79
C SER A 123 -6.83 -8.95 17.09
N ALA A 124 -7.03 -9.17 15.78
CA ALA A 124 -6.18 -10.06 15.00
C ALA A 124 -4.73 -9.55 14.91
N ALA A 125 -4.54 -8.26 14.67
CA ALA A 125 -3.21 -7.63 14.68
C ALA A 125 -2.56 -7.73 16.07
N ALA A 126 -3.31 -7.45 17.14
CA ALA A 126 -2.82 -7.52 18.51
C ALA A 126 -2.34 -8.93 18.90
N ARG A 127 -3.06 -9.98 18.50
CA ARG A 127 -2.62 -11.38 18.72
C ARG A 127 -1.32 -11.69 17.99
N ALA A 128 -1.15 -11.19 16.76
CA ALA A 128 0.09 -11.35 16.02
C ALA A 128 1.26 -10.66 16.72
N MET A 129 1.06 -9.44 17.24
CA MET A 129 2.08 -8.72 18.03
C MET A 129 2.42 -9.43 19.33
N GLN A 130 1.41 -9.93 20.05
CA GLN A 130 1.59 -10.69 21.29
C GLN A 130 2.42 -11.96 21.05
N SER A 131 2.22 -12.66 19.93
CA SER A 131 3.02 -13.86 19.61
C SER A 131 4.50 -13.57 19.30
N LEU A 132 4.88 -12.30 19.23
CA LEU A 132 6.23 -11.82 18.98
C LEU A 132 6.77 -10.98 20.15
N ASP A 133 6.08 -10.96 21.29
CA ASP A 133 6.39 -10.16 22.49
C ASP A 133 6.46 -8.64 22.19
N LEU A 134 5.58 -8.15 21.32
CA LEU A 134 5.51 -6.75 20.89
C LEU A 134 4.20 -6.04 21.29
N GLU A 135 3.46 -6.56 22.27
CA GLU A 135 2.17 -6.00 22.72
C GLU A 135 2.24 -4.55 23.25
N MET A 136 3.44 -4.07 23.58
CA MET A 136 3.66 -2.69 24.04
C MET A 136 3.49 -1.65 22.92
N ILE A 137 3.54 -2.05 21.65
CA ILE A 137 3.37 -1.14 20.51
C ILE A 137 1.88 -0.81 20.33
N PRO A 138 1.47 0.46 20.43
CA PRO A 138 0.07 0.87 20.26
C PRO A 138 -0.49 0.49 18.89
N ILE A 139 -1.71 -0.05 18.90
CA ILE A 139 -2.49 -0.36 17.70
C ILE A 139 -3.77 0.47 17.72
N VAL A 140 -4.04 1.16 16.60
CA VAL A 140 -5.24 1.96 16.40
C VAL A 140 -5.95 1.52 15.11
N GLY A 141 -7.22 1.17 15.22
CA GLY A 141 -8.07 0.87 14.08
C GLY A 141 -8.72 2.12 13.50
N LEU A 142 -8.77 2.18 12.17
CA LEU A 142 -9.40 3.24 11.39
C LEU A 142 -10.78 2.77 10.93
N VAL A 143 -11.85 3.18 11.63
CA VAL A 143 -13.19 2.63 11.38
C VAL A 143 -13.92 3.43 10.31
N LYS A 144 -14.30 2.76 9.22
CA LYS A 144 -15.06 3.35 8.12
C LYS A 144 -16.52 3.59 8.52
N PRO A 145 -17.14 4.72 8.14
CA PRO A 145 -18.56 4.94 8.31
C PRO A 145 -19.39 3.98 7.42
N PRO A 146 -20.64 3.67 7.81
CA PRO A 146 -21.56 2.95 6.94
C PRO A 146 -21.71 3.69 5.60
N ARG A 147 -21.51 2.98 4.48
CA ARG A 147 -21.63 3.45 3.09
C ARG A 147 -20.54 4.40 2.55
N ARG A 148 -19.64 4.94 3.37
CA ARG A 148 -18.52 5.80 2.90
C ARG A 148 -17.18 5.16 3.24
N HIS A 149 -16.81 4.15 2.47
CA HIS A 149 -15.59 3.36 2.71
C HIS A 149 -14.28 4.14 2.54
N ASN A 150 -14.33 5.37 2.02
CA ASN A 150 -13.16 6.23 1.79
C ASN A 150 -12.88 7.21 2.94
N GLU A 151 -13.73 7.24 3.96
CA GLU A 151 -13.62 8.15 5.10
C GLU A 151 -13.36 7.37 6.38
N ILE A 152 -12.84 8.07 7.39
CA ILE A 152 -12.72 7.56 8.75
C ILE A 152 -13.83 8.20 9.59
N SER A 153 -14.60 7.38 10.30
CA SER A 153 -15.65 7.83 11.20
C SER A 153 -15.13 8.07 12.62
N HIS A 154 -14.38 7.11 13.13
CA HIS A 154 -13.75 7.15 14.44
C HIS A 154 -12.53 6.23 14.47
N LEU A 155 -11.68 6.47 15.45
CA LEU A 155 -10.52 5.66 15.76
C LEU A 155 -10.82 4.78 16.99
N LEU A 156 -10.29 3.56 16.98
CA LEU A 156 -10.37 2.64 18.10
C LEU A 156 -8.97 2.24 18.51
N ARG A 157 -8.55 2.62 19.72
CA ARG A 157 -7.28 2.14 20.26
C ARG A 157 -7.49 0.79 20.93
N PHE A 158 -6.58 -0.15 20.65
CA PHE A 158 -6.60 -1.46 21.30
C PHE A 158 -6.47 -1.32 22.83
N GLY A 159 -7.32 -2.01 23.59
CA GLY A 159 -7.41 -1.91 25.05
C GLY A 159 -8.23 -0.72 25.58
N TYR A 160 -8.73 0.15 24.70
CA TYR A 160 -9.57 1.32 25.02
C TYR A 160 -10.75 1.43 24.05
N GLU A 161 -11.28 0.30 23.58
CA GLU A 161 -12.29 0.24 22.52
C GLU A 161 -13.69 0.73 22.94
N ASP A 162 -13.87 1.04 24.22
CA ASP A 162 -15.05 1.69 24.81
C ASP A 162 -15.00 3.22 24.68
N LYS A 163 -13.83 3.80 24.35
CA LYS A 163 -13.60 5.24 24.17
C LYS A 163 -13.25 5.55 22.70
N PRO A 164 -14.22 5.53 21.77
CA PRO A 164 -13.96 5.88 20.38
C PRO A 164 -13.57 7.36 20.26
N ILE A 165 -12.52 7.62 19.48
CA ILE A 165 -12.08 8.99 19.15
C ILE A 165 -12.71 9.37 17.82
N TYR A 166 -13.70 10.25 17.84
CA TYR A 166 -14.39 10.67 16.63
C TYR A 166 -13.48 11.52 15.75
N PHE A 167 -13.55 11.27 14.44
CA PHE A 167 -12.62 11.85 13.48
C PHE A 167 -13.01 13.28 13.12
N GLU A 168 -12.07 14.23 13.21
CA GLU A 168 -12.32 15.65 12.93
C GLU A 168 -11.40 16.21 11.83
N MET A 169 -11.93 16.37 10.61
CA MET A 169 -11.17 16.81 9.43
C MET A 169 -10.48 18.20 9.60
N GLY A 170 -11.01 19.04 10.49
CA GLY A 170 -10.45 20.35 10.83
C GLY A 170 -9.10 20.29 11.53
N VAL A 171 -8.78 19.18 12.20
CA VAL A 171 -7.54 19.03 12.98
C VAL A 171 -6.41 18.49 12.10
N PRO A 172 -5.21 19.12 12.11
CA PRO A 172 -4.05 18.66 11.35
C PRO A 172 -3.67 17.19 11.56
N ALA A 173 -3.69 16.70 12.80
CA ALA A 173 -3.37 15.32 13.14
C ALA A 173 -4.30 14.31 12.46
N PHE A 174 -5.62 14.56 12.48
CA PHE A 174 -6.57 13.70 11.77
C PHE A 174 -6.34 13.72 10.25
N ARG A 175 -5.98 14.87 9.65
CA ARG A 175 -5.62 14.92 8.22
C ARG A 175 -4.42 14.04 7.89
N LEU A 176 -3.40 13.99 8.77
CA LEU A 176 -2.27 13.07 8.60
C LEU A 176 -2.74 11.60 8.62
N ILE A 177 -3.63 11.23 9.55
CA ILE A 177 -4.19 9.88 9.62
C ILE A 177 -4.94 9.52 8.33
N GLN A 178 -5.77 10.42 7.80
CA GLN A 178 -6.45 10.22 6.51
C GLN A 178 -5.45 10.03 5.36
N GLN A 179 -4.38 10.84 5.31
CA GLN A 179 -3.33 10.70 4.29
C GLN A 179 -2.63 9.35 4.36
N ILE A 180 -2.29 8.88 5.57
CA ILE A 180 -1.70 7.56 5.78
C ILE A 180 -2.65 6.49 5.26
N ARG A 181 -3.92 6.53 5.68
CA ARG A 181 -4.96 5.59 5.24
C ARG A 181 -5.11 5.53 3.73
N ASP A 182 -5.19 6.68 3.08
CA ASP A 182 -5.37 6.77 1.62
C ASP A 182 -4.17 6.18 0.87
N GLU A 183 -2.96 6.43 1.37
CA GLU A 183 -1.73 5.87 0.79
C GLU A 183 -1.61 4.35 1.05
N THR A 184 -2.08 3.85 2.22
CA THR A 184 -2.19 2.41 2.51
C THR A 184 -3.14 1.71 1.53
N HIS A 185 -4.33 2.27 1.39
CA HIS A 185 -5.36 1.71 0.52
C HIS A 185 -4.92 1.70 -0.95
N LYS A 186 -4.31 2.79 -1.40
CA LYS A 186 -3.70 2.89 -2.73
C LYS A 186 -2.60 1.85 -2.93
N THR A 187 -1.78 1.60 -1.91
CA THR A 187 -0.70 0.60 -1.97
C THR A 187 -1.26 -0.81 -2.16
N ALA A 188 -2.37 -1.15 -1.49
CA ALA A 188 -3.08 -2.42 -1.65
C ALA A 188 -3.75 -2.54 -3.04
N ILE A 189 -4.49 -1.52 -3.49
CA ILE A 189 -5.22 -1.53 -4.78
C ILE A 189 -4.29 -1.58 -5.99
N GLN A 190 -3.21 -0.78 -6.00
CA GLN A 190 -2.28 -0.73 -7.14
C GLN A 190 -1.68 -2.11 -7.44
N TYR A 191 -1.50 -2.95 -6.42
CA TYR A 191 -1.01 -4.30 -6.59
C TYR A 191 -1.99 -5.18 -7.36
N HIS A 192 -3.26 -5.13 -6.97
CA HIS A 192 -4.33 -5.88 -7.62
C HIS A 192 -4.52 -5.48 -9.07
N ARG A 193 -4.40 -4.18 -9.40
CA ARG A 193 -4.47 -3.73 -10.79
C ARG A 193 -3.36 -4.33 -11.63
N LYS A 194 -2.11 -4.22 -11.18
CA LYS A 194 -0.94 -4.78 -11.89
C LYS A 194 -0.99 -6.31 -11.99
N ARG A 195 -1.50 -7.01 -10.97
CA ARG A 195 -1.64 -8.48 -10.99
C ARG A 195 -2.80 -8.97 -11.85
N ARG A 196 -3.95 -8.30 -11.85
CA ARG A 196 -5.04 -8.61 -12.79
C ARG A 196 -4.55 -8.42 -14.22
N GLU A 197 -3.88 -7.30 -14.50
CA GLU A 197 -3.20 -7.09 -15.78
C GLU A 197 -2.16 -8.19 -16.09
N MET A 198 -1.49 -8.82 -15.13
CA MET A 198 -0.58 -9.95 -15.41
C MET A 198 -1.28 -11.32 -15.50
N ARG A 199 -2.39 -11.53 -14.79
CA ARG A 199 -3.14 -12.80 -14.80
C ARG A 199 -4.03 -12.91 -16.03
N ASP A 200 -4.72 -11.83 -16.36
CA ASP A 200 -5.52 -11.73 -17.57
C ASP A 200 -4.57 -11.86 -18.80
N PHE A 201 -3.32 -11.37 -18.68
CA PHE A 201 -2.26 -11.54 -19.69
C PHE A 201 -1.88 -13.00 -19.89
N THR A 202 -1.66 -13.73 -18.79
CA THR A 202 -1.36 -15.17 -18.87
C THR A 202 -2.53 -15.93 -19.47
N SER A 203 -3.78 -15.58 -19.17
CA SER A 203 -4.94 -16.26 -19.74
C SER A 203 -5.10 -15.99 -21.24
N GLU A 204 -5.07 -14.73 -21.66
CA GLU A 204 -5.31 -14.33 -23.05
C GLU A 204 -4.17 -14.74 -23.99
N LEU A 205 -2.90 -14.57 -23.60
CA LEU A 205 -1.79 -15.03 -24.44
C LEU A 205 -1.62 -16.55 -24.44
N THR A 206 -2.08 -17.27 -23.42
CA THR A 206 -2.08 -18.75 -23.46
C THR A 206 -3.07 -19.28 -24.51
N ALA A 207 -4.14 -18.54 -24.80
CA ALA A 207 -5.05 -18.87 -25.89
C ALA A 207 -4.42 -18.67 -27.29
N ILE A 208 -3.27 -18.00 -27.39
CA ILE A 208 -2.58 -17.78 -28.67
C ILE A 208 -1.54 -18.90 -28.88
N GLU A 209 -1.87 -19.80 -29.78
CA GLU A 209 -1.01 -20.92 -30.17
C GLU A 209 0.39 -20.41 -30.60
N GLY A 210 1.44 -20.87 -29.91
CA GLY A 210 2.83 -20.47 -30.17
C GLY A 210 3.39 -19.33 -29.31
N VAL A 211 2.61 -18.79 -28.35
CA VAL A 211 3.10 -17.84 -27.34
C VAL A 211 3.39 -18.55 -26.01
N GLY A 212 4.60 -19.12 -25.89
CA GLY A 212 5.05 -19.76 -24.63
C GLY A 212 5.54 -18.77 -23.56
N GLU A 213 5.70 -19.24 -22.32
CA GLU A 213 6.07 -18.45 -21.13
C GLU A 213 7.29 -17.52 -21.32
N LYS A 214 8.33 -17.98 -22.02
CA LYS A 214 9.54 -17.16 -22.28
C LYS A 214 9.23 -15.90 -23.10
N ARG A 215 8.35 -16.01 -24.10
CA ARG A 215 7.95 -14.89 -24.96
C ARG A 215 7.03 -13.93 -24.20
N LYS A 216 6.13 -14.46 -23.35
CA LYS A 216 5.26 -13.67 -22.47
C LYS A 216 6.07 -12.79 -21.51
N MET A 217 7.02 -13.37 -20.79
CA MET A 217 7.87 -12.63 -19.85
C MET A 217 8.70 -11.55 -20.57
N LYS A 218 9.16 -11.83 -21.79
CA LYS A 218 9.89 -10.85 -22.60
C LYS A 218 8.99 -9.67 -23.01
N LEU A 219 7.76 -9.93 -23.45
CA LEU A 219 6.80 -8.86 -23.77
C LEU A 219 6.44 -8.03 -22.53
N LEU A 220 6.15 -8.68 -21.40
CA LEU A 220 5.76 -7.98 -20.17
C LEU A 220 6.89 -7.07 -19.64
N ARG A 221 8.15 -7.54 -19.68
CA ARG A 221 9.30 -6.72 -19.27
C ARG A 221 9.47 -5.46 -20.11
N ASN A 222 9.13 -5.52 -21.40
CA ASN A 222 9.35 -4.40 -22.33
C ASN A 222 8.16 -3.44 -22.41
N PHE A 223 6.93 -3.96 -22.45
CA PHE A 223 5.72 -3.14 -22.60
C PHE A 223 5.06 -2.81 -21.25
N GLY A 224 5.30 -3.59 -20.21
CA GLY A 224 4.84 -3.33 -18.84
C GLY A 224 3.39 -3.73 -18.52
N SER A 225 2.49 -3.82 -19.50
CA SER A 225 1.07 -4.21 -19.31
C SER A 225 0.46 -4.80 -20.58
N ILE A 226 -0.64 -5.57 -20.47
CA ILE A 226 -1.42 -6.07 -21.63
C ILE A 226 -1.89 -4.92 -22.48
N GLU A 227 -2.43 -3.87 -21.85
CA GLU A 227 -3.09 -2.79 -22.58
C GLU A 227 -2.14 -2.11 -23.58
N ARG A 228 -0.86 -1.98 -23.20
CA ARG A 228 0.18 -1.48 -24.09
C ARG A 228 0.54 -2.48 -25.20
N ILE A 229 0.51 -3.78 -24.92
CA ILE A 229 0.77 -4.84 -25.90
C ILE A 229 -0.39 -4.96 -26.90
N ALA A 230 -1.64 -4.89 -26.43
CA ALA A 230 -2.84 -4.91 -27.26
C ALA A 230 -2.92 -3.68 -28.19
N LYS A 231 -2.36 -2.55 -27.75
CA LYS A 231 -2.21 -1.33 -28.56
C LYS A 231 -0.94 -1.31 -29.41
N ALA A 232 0.02 -2.21 -29.17
CA ALA A 232 1.28 -2.24 -29.91
C ALA A 232 1.06 -2.69 -31.35
N THR A 233 1.83 -2.09 -32.24
CA THR A 233 1.88 -2.44 -33.66
C THR A 233 2.65 -3.75 -33.87
N LYS A 234 2.41 -4.41 -35.01
CA LYS A 234 3.16 -5.61 -35.42
C LYS A 234 4.67 -5.38 -35.41
N GLN A 235 5.12 -4.18 -35.79
CA GLN A 235 6.54 -3.80 -35.84
C GLN A 235 7.15 -3.70 -34.44
N GLU A 236 6.42 -3.16 -33.46
CA GLU A 236 6.87 -3.07 -32.07
C GLU A 236 6.99 -4.45 -31.41
N LEU A 237 6.12 -5.40 -31.77
CA LEU A 237 6.14 -6.76 -31.21
C LEU A 237 7.25 -7.64 -31.81
N LEU A 238 7.64 -7.40 -33.06
CA LEU A 238 8.53 -8.25 -33.85
C LEU A 238 9.89 -8.55 -33.17
N PRO A 239 10.61 -7.59 -32.56
CA PRO A 239 11.90 -7.84 -31.89
C PRO A 239 11.82 -8.82 -30.71
N PHE A 240 10.64 -9.00 -30.13
CA PHE A 240 10.46 -9.76 -28.90
C PHE A 240 9.99 -11.19 -29.16
N VAL A 241 9.13 -11.40 -30.15
CA VAL A 241 8.48 -12.70 -30.39
C VAL A 241 8.68 -13.27 -31.79
N GLY A 242 9.23 -12.49 -32.73
CA GLY A 242 9.38 -12.85 -34.14
C GLY A 242 8.10 -12.62 -34.96
N ALA A 243 8.26 -12.52 -36.28
CA ALA A 243 7.20 -12.07 -37.20
C ALA A 243 5.90 -12.90 -37.12
N LYS A 244 6.01 -14.24 -37.09
CA LYS A 244 4.85 -15.14 -37.03
C LYS A 244 4.03 -14.92 -35.76
N THR A 245 4.69 -14.84 -34.61
CA THR A 245 4.03 -14.67 -33.31
C THR A 245 3.53 -13.24 -33.11
N ALA A 246 4.23 -12.23 -33.63
CA ALA A 246 3.78 -10.84 -33.61
C ALA A 246 2.45 -10.66 -34.38
N ASN A 247 2.31 -11.32 -35.53
CA ASN A 247 1.06 -11.33 -36.30
C ASN A 247 -0.09 -11.95 -35.51
N LEU A 248 0.13 -13.13 -34.91
CA LEU A 248 -0.90 -13.84 -34.13
C LEU A 248 -1.39 -13.01 -32.93
N ILE A 249 -0.46 -12.37 -32.22
CA ILE A 249 -0.80 -11.48 -31.09
C ILE A 249 -1.63 -10.29 -31.57
N PHE A 250 -1.20 -9.63 -32.65
CA PHE A 250 -1.92 -8.49 -33.20
C PHE A 250 -3.33 -8.85 -33.67
N GLU A 251 -3.48 -9.95 -34.40
CA GLU A 251 -4.77 -10.41 -34.92
C GLU A 251 -5.73 -10.85 -33.81
N HIS A 252 -5.22 -11.46 -32.74
CA HIS A 252 -6.01 -11.81 -31.57
C HIS A 252 -6.64 -10.56 -30.93
N PHE A 253 -5.84 -9.52 -30.69
CA PHE A 253 -6.32 -8.29 -30.06
C PHE A 253 -7.19 -7.42 -30.99
N GLU A 254 -6.95 -7.44 -32.31
CA GLU A 254 -7.85 -6.85 -33.29
C GLU A 254 -9.23 -7.52 -33.29
N ARG A 255 -9.26 -8.86 -33.26
CA ARG A 255 -10.52 -9.62 -33.20
C ARG A 255 -11.32 -9.29 -31.94
N GLN A 256 -10.66 -9.22 -30.78
CA GLN A 256 -11.29 -8.83 -29.52
C GLN A 256 -11.83 -7.39 -29.55
N ARG A 257 -11.10 -6.44 -30.15
CA ARG A 257 -11.57 -5.06 -30.32
C ARG A 257 -12.82 -4.94 -31.18
N ASN A 258 -12.95 -5.78 -32.21
CA ASN A 258 -14.13 -5.79 -33.06
C ASN A 258 -15.34 -6.41 -32.37
N LEU A 259 -15.13 -7.46 -31.55
CA LEU A 259 -16.18 -8.05 -30.72
C LEU A 259 -16.68 -7.10 -29.63
N ALA A 260 -15.81 -6.29 -29.02
CA ALA A 260 -16.19 -5.32 -28.00
C ALA A 260 -16.91 -4.06 -28.52
N LYS A 261 -16.96 -3.87 -29.85
CA LYS A 261 -17.68 -2.76 -30.52
C LYS A 261 -19.07 -3.14 -31.02
N THR A 262 -19.44 -4.42 -30.90
CA THR A 262 -20.76 -4.97 -31.25
C THR A 262 -21.58 -5.13 -29.98
#